data_AF-A0AAN8CAN2-F1
#
_entry.id   AF-A0AAN8CAN2-F1
#
_cell.length_a   1.000
_cell.length_b   1.000
_cell.length_c   1.000
_cell.angle_alpha   90.00
_cell.angle_beta   90.00
_cell.angle_gamma   90.00
#
_symmetry.space_group_name_H-M   'P 1'
#
loop_
_entity.id
_entity.type
_entity.pdbx_description
1 polymer ?
#
loop_
_entity_poly.entity_id
_entity_poly.type
_entity_poly.pdbx_seq_one_letter_code
_entity_poly.pdbx_strand_id
1 'polypeptide(L)'
;MELLGEILSYHQSVSADTPRGAQVHHRTAYSSVSVLTIKLLQTILPPEKAGEHLPESTATAIFHLCLDTSLGSLLPSMHQAAVAYLEQVNSDSHDLYRRVSRAALWMESTCNFMKEAQAEGEKNWLELLELADQAINGLSLHQHLPVVKECVHICSRLWTFEDPSPLLQRESQKLLLKLLSHPLLPVRAETYQCTLRLAKDCLGIQNVARKEVAACGGLNFLIHHRVLYEITAFGLQDSAEKVNVAAKDILLFALKGRLMMTASTWDRFNEALHPVMPVLQVPRSP
;
A
#
# COMPACT_ATOMS: atom_id res chain seq x y z
N MET A 1 8.69 -11.35 -39.08
CA MET A 1 8.35 -11.09 -37.66
C MET A 1 9.22 -11.90 -36.73
N GLU A 2 9.38 -13.21 -36.96
CA GLU A 2 10.26 -14.09 -36.16
C GLU A 2 11.69 -13.54 -35.97
N LEU A 3 12.36 -13.14 -37.06
CA LEU A 3 13.68 -12.51 -37.02
C LEU A 3 13.75 -11.25 -36.14
N LEU A 4 12.68 -10.45 -36.06
CA LEU A 4 12.66 -9.26 -35.19
C LEU A 4 12.65 -9.66 -33.71
N GLY A 5 11.91 -10.72 -33.37
CA GLY A 5 11.94 -11.32 -32.04
C GLY A 5 13.34 -11.80 -31.68
N GLU A 6 14.00 -12.53 -32.58
CA GLU A 6 15.36 -13.03 -32.37
C GLU A 6 16.40 -11.90 -32.18
N ILE A 7 16.33 -10.85 -33.00
CA ILE A 7 17.22 -9.68 -32.88
C ILE A 7 17.01 -8.97 -31.54
N LEU A 8 15.76 -8.81 -31.10
CA LEU A 8 15.45 -8.22 -29.80
C LEU A 8 16.02 -9.06 -28.65
N SER A 9 15.78 -10.37 -28.67
CA SER A 9 16.32 -11.29 -27.67
C SER A 9 17.85 -11.26 -27.62
N TYR A 10 18.52 -11.23 -28.78
CA TYR A 10 19.98 -11.16 -28.86
C TYR A 10 20.55 -9.90 -28.18
N HIS A 11 19.95 -8.73 -28.44
CA HIS A 11 20.44 -7.49 -27.83
C HIS A 11 20.04 -7.34 -26.36
N GLN A 12 19.02 -8.07 -25.90
CA GLN A 12 18.59 -8.10 -24.51
C GLN A 12 19.50 -8.99 -23.64
N SER A 13 19.89 -10.17 -24.13
CA SER A 13 20.56 -11.22 -23.34
C SER A 13 22.08 -11.02 -23.16
N VAL A 14 22.55 -9.78 -23.08
CA VAL A 14 23.98 -9.46 -23.03
C VAL A 14 24.54 -9.73 -21.63
N SER A 15 25.68 -10.44 -21.56
CA SER A 15 26.35 -10.75 -20.29
C SER A 15 26.88 -9.49 -19.59
N ALA A 16 26.83 -9.50 -18.26
CA ALA A 16 27.41 -8.46 -17.40
C ALA A 16 28.94 -8.31 -17.60
N ASP A 17 29.62 -9.35 -18.09
CA ASP A 17 31.07 -9.36 -18.34
C ASP A 17 31.47 -8.64 -19.65
N THR A 18 30.49 -8.22 -20.44
CA THR A 18 30.71 -7.53 -21.73
C THR A 18 31.32 -6.14 -21.48
N PRO A 19 32.29 -5.67 -22.30
CA PRO A 19 32.85 -4.34 -22.16
C PRO A 19 31.77 -3.24 -22.18
N ARG A 20 31.90 -2.22 -21.32
CA ARG A 20 30.90 -1.12 -21.19
C ARG A 20 30.53 -0.47 -22.52
N GLY A 21 31.50 -0.24 -23.41
CA GLY A 21 31.24 0.32 -24.73
C GLY A 21 30.28 -0.55 -25.56
N ALA A 22 30.51 -1.87 -25.55
CA ALA A 22 29.63 -2.82 -26.23
C ALA A 22 28.25 -2.90 -25.55
N GLN A 23 28.16 -2.86 -24.22
CA GLN A 23 26.86 -2.81 -23.51
C GLN A 23 26.00 -1.61 -23.96
N VAL A 24 26.60 -0.42 -24.11
CA VAL A 24 25.89 0.77 -24.60
C VAL A 24 25.40 0.58 -26.05
N HIS A 25 26.19 -0.05 -26.91
CA HIS A 25 25.78 -0.36 -28.28
C HIS A 25 24.60 -1.34 -28.30
N HIS A 26 24.66 -2.42 -27.53
CA HIS A 26 23.55 -3.36 -27.43
C HIS A 26 22.29 -2.70 -26.87
N ARG A 27 22.42 -1.84 -25.85
CA ARG A 27 21.28 -1.11 -25.28
C ARG A 27 20.63 -0.18 -26.29
N THR A 28 21.44 0.57 -27.03
CA THR A 28 20.97 1.47 -28.10
C THR A 28 20.26 0.66 -29.19
N ALA A 29 20.87 -0.44 -29.65
CA ALA A 29 20.28 -1.31 -30.66
C ALA A 29 18.96 -1.91 -30.20
N TYR A 30 18.90 -2.44 -28.97
CA TYR A 30 17.67 -2.98 -28.38
C TYR A 30 16.54 -1.94 -28.37
N SER A 31 16.81 -0.72 -27.89
CA SER A 31 15.82 0.35 -27.85
C SER A 31 15.36 0.76 -29.26
N SER A 32 16.27 0.90 -30.21
CA SER A 32 15.94 1.25 -31.60
C SER A 32 15.11 0.16 -32.29
N VAL A 33 15.50 -1.10 -32.15
CA VAL A 33 14.76 -2.24 -32.73
C VAL A 33 13.40 -2.41 -32.05
N SER A 34 13.29 -2.14 -30.74
CA SER A 34 12.03 -2.16 -30.01
C SER A 34 11.03 -1.16 -30.60
N VAL A 35 11.46 0.09 -30.79
CA VAL A 35 10.62 1.13 -31.39
C VAL A 35 10.23 0.78 -32.82
N LEU A 36 11.17 0.31 -33.63
CA LEU A 36 10.91 -0.11 -35.00
C LEU A 36 9.87 -1.23 -35.04
N THR A 37 10.02 -2.24 -34.18
CA THR A 37 9.14 -3.41 -34.13
C THR A 37 7.72 -3.01 -33.75
N ILE A 38 7.54 -2.22 -32.69
CA ILE A 38 6.21 -1.76 -32.28
C ILE A 38 5.55 -0.87 -33.34
N LYS A 39 6.29 0.06 -33.96
CA LYS A 39 5.74 0.89 -35.03
C LYS A 39 5.35 0.09 -36.26
N LEU A 40 6.17 -0.90 -36.64
CA LEU A 40 5.87 -1.79 -37.75
C LEU A 40 4.58 -2.56 -37.46
N LEU A 41 4.46 -3.14 -36.27
CA LEU A 41 3.24 -3.82 -35.83
C LEU A 41 2.02 -2.91 -35.95
N GLN A 42 2.06 -1.72 -35.36
CA GLN A 42 0.96 -0.74 -35.45
C GLN A 42 0.57 -0.36 -36.89
N THR A 43 1.50 -0.47 -37.84
CA THR A 43 1.26 -0.15 -39.24
C THR A 43 0.60 -1.31 -39.99
N ILE A 44 1.01 -2.55 -39.70
CA ILE A 44 0.67 -3.72 -40.53
C ILE A 44 -0.31 -4.71 -39.88
N LEU A 45 -0.46 -4.68 -38.55
CA LEU A 45 -1.17 -5.69 -37.79
C LEU A 45 -1.93 -5.07 -36.62
N PRO A 46 -3.26 -4.95 -36.68
CA PRO A 46 -4.04 -4.48 -35.54
C PRO A 46 -3.93 -5.46 -34.34
N PRO A 47 -3.92 -4.97 -33.08
CA PRO A 47 -3.72 -5.80 -31.90
C PRO A 47 -4.67 -6.99 -31.81
N GLU A 48 -5.93 -6.82 -32.19
CA GLU A 48 -6.99 -7.85 -32.09
C GLU A 48 -6.71 -9.09 -32.95
N LYS A 49 -5.83 -8.96 -33.95
CA LYS A 49 -5.41 -10.07 -34.82
C LYS A 49 -4.02 -10.60 -34.47
N ALA A 50 -3.37 -10.04 -33.45
CA ALA A 50 -1.98 -10.35 -33.17
C ALA A 50 -1.77 -11.79 -32.67
N GLY A 51 -2.74 -12.34 -31.94
CA GLY A 51 -2.64 -13.70 -31.38
C GLY A 51 -2.54 -14.80 -32.43
N GLU A 52 -3.12 -14.61 -33.62
CA GLU A 52 -3.09 -15.59 -34.72
C GLU A 52 -1.86 -15.42 -35.64
N HIS A 53 -1.18 -14.27 -35.57
CA HIS A 53 -0.20 -13.86 -36.58
C HIS A 53 1.21 -13.60 -36.04
N LEU A 54 1.37 -13.41 -34.72
CA LEU A 54 2.70 -13.19 -34.14
C LEU A 54 3.38 -14.50 -33.74
N PRO A 55 4.62 -14.73 -34.20
CA PRO A 55 5.44 -15.84 -33.73
C PRO A 55 5.72 -15.73 -32.22
N GLU A 56 5.90 -16.88 -31.56
CA GLU A 56 6.19 -16.97 -30.13
C GLU A 56 7.46 -16.21 -29.73
N SER A 57 8.50 -16.22 -30.57
CA SER A 57 9.73 -15.44 -30.36
C SER A 57 9.44 -13.93 -30.30
N THR A 58 8.51 -13.44 -31.11
CA THR A 58 8.10 -12.03 -31.11
C THR A 58 7.25 -11.71 -29.89
N ALA A 59 6.32 -12.60 -29.51
CA ALA A 59 5.52 -12.45 -28.28
C ALA A 59 6.40 -12.37 -27.03
N THR A 60 7.43 -13.22 -26.95
CA THR A 60 8.41 -13.22 -25.85
C THR A 60 9.23 -11.93 -25.83
N ALA A 61 9.68 -11.45 -26.99
CA ALA A 61 10.39 -10.18 -27.09
C ALA A 61 9.51 -8.98 -26.68
N ILE A 62 8.22 -8.97 -27.04
CA ILE A 62 7.26 -7.95 -26.60
C ILE A 62 7.07 -8.00 -25.09
N PHE A 63 6.96 -9.19 -24.49
CA PHE A 63 6.88 -9.34 -23.04
C PHE A 63 8.08 -8.69 -22.32
N HIS A 64 9.29 -8.97 -22.80
CA HIS A 64 10.51 -8.38 -22.24
C HIS A 64 10.58 -6.87 -22.43
N LEU A 65 10.12 -6.35 -23.57
CA LEU A 65 9.98 -4.92 -23.82
C LEU A 65 9.04 -4.29 -22.79
N CYS A 66 7.89 -4.91 -22.49
CA CYS A 66 6.97 -4.44 -21.46
C CYS A 66 7.56 -4.46 -20.05
N LEU A 67 8.59 -5.26 -19.78
CA LEU A 67 9.27 -5.26 -18.47
C LEU A 67 10.39 -4.20 -18.37
N ASP A 68 10.72 -3.55 -19.48
CA ASP A 68 11.77 -2.54 -19.53
C ASP A 68 11.30 -1.18 -19.00
N THR A 69 11.58 -0.91 -17.73
CA THR A 69 11.19 0.32 -17.05
C THR A 69 11.75 1.59 -17.70
N SER A 70 12.95 1.52 -18.27
CA SER A 70 13.57 2.67 -18.92
C SER A 70 12.93 2.97 -20.28
N LEU A 71 12.53 1.94 -21.04
CA LEU A 71 11.77 2.16 -22.25
C LEU A 71 10.37 2.71 -21.94
N GLY A 72 9.73 2.18 -20.90
CA GLY A 72 8.42 2.65 -20.42
C GLY A 72 8.42 4.13 -20.03
N SER A 73 9.49 4.61 -19.37
CA SER A 73 9.61 6.02 -18.96
C SER A 73 10.00 6.94 -20.11
N LEU A 74 10.90 6.52 -21.01
CA LEU A 74 11.32 7.34 -22.15
C LEU A 74 10.26 7.39 -23.27
N LEU A 75 9.51 6.32 -23.48
CA LEU A 75 8.58 6.16 -24.62
C LEU A 75 7.22 5.58 -24.19
N PRO A 76 6.40 6.32 -23.41
CA PRO A 76 5.17 5.78 -22.83
C PRO A 76 4.15 5.28 -23.86
N SER A 77 4.03 5.95 -25.01
CA SER A 77 3.10 5.55 -26.07
C SER A 77 3.50 4.23 -26.74
N MET A 78 4.80 3.97 -26.89
CA MET A 78 5.30 2.72 -27.45
C MET A 78 5.14 1.57 -26.46
N HIS A 79 5.37 1.85 -25.18
CA HIS A 79 5.12 0.89 -24.10
C HIS A 79 3.65 0.50 -24.02
N GLN A 80 2.72 1.47 -24.06
CA GLN A 80 1.28 1.19 -24.07
C GLN A 80 0.86 0.33 -25.26
N ALA A 81 1.40 0.62 -26.45
CA ALA A 81 1.14 -0.21 -27.63
C ALA A 81 1.66 -1.63 -27.45
N ALA A 82 2.88 -1.81 -26.93
CA ALA A 82 3.44 -3.12 -26.65
C ALA A 82 2.60 -3.94 -25.67
N VAL A 83 2.09 -3.31 -24.60
CA VAL A 83 1.19 -3.95 -23.64
C VAL A 83 -0.12 -4.40 -24.31
N ALA A 84 -0.68 -3.58 -25.20
CA ALA A 84 -1.88 -3.95 -25.96
C ALA A 84 -1.64 -5.17 -26.87
N TYR A 85 -0.47 -5.29 -27.50
CA TYR A 85 -0.10 -6.51 -28.23
C TYR A 85 0.09 -7.69 -27.28
N LEU A 86 0.78 -7.50 -26.16
CA LEU A 86 1.05 -8.55 -25.16
C LEU A 86 -0.25 -9.20 -24.66
N GLU A 87 -1.27 -8.38 -24.35
CA GLU A 87 -2.59 -8.85 -23.91
C GLU A 87 -3.24 -9.80 -24.91
N GLN A 88 -3.05 -9.56 -26.21
CA GLN A 88 -3.67 -10.35 -27.29
C GLN A 88 -2.88 -11.61 -27.65
N VAL A 89 -1.56 -11.61 -27.43
CA VAL A 89 -0.69 -12.72 -27.88
C VAL A 89 -0.32 -13.71 -26.78
N ASN A 90 -0.30 -13.28 -25.52
CA ASN A 90 0.05 -14.16 -24.42
C ASN A 90 -0.56 -13.66 -23.10
N SER A 91 -1.71 -14.22 -22.72
CA SER A 91 -2.43 -13.87 -21.49
C SER A 91 -1.60 -14.08 -20.22
N ASP A 92 -0.80 -15.14 -20.17
CA ASP A 92 -0.01 -15.49 -18.99
C ASP A 92 1.13 -14.47 -18.77
N SER A 93 1.79 -14.08 -19.85
CA SER A 93 2.84 -13.05 -19.86
C SER A 93 2.25 -11.67 -19.55
N HIS A 94 1.07 -11.36 -20.07
CA HIS A 94 0.33 -10.14 -19.71
C HIS A 94 -0.03 -10.12 -18.22
N ASP A 95 -0.51 -11.23 -17.67
CA ASP A 95 -0.81 -11.37 -16.24
C ASP A 95 0.43 -11.27 -15.37
N LEU A 96 1.57 -11.80 -15.81
CA LEU A 96 2.86 -11.63 -15.16
C LEU A 96 3.30 -10.15 -15.20
N TYR A 97 3.23 -9.50 -16.36
CA TYR A 97 3.51 -8.06 -16.50
C TYR A 97 2.65 -7.24 -15.53
N ARG A 98 1.32 -7.43 -15.52
CA ARG A 98 0.40 -6.70 -14.61
C ARG A 98 0.75 -6.90 -13.14
N ARG A 99 1.20 -8.10 -12.75
CA ARG A 99 1.65 -8.37 -11.37
C ARG A 99 2.97 -7.65 -11.07
N VAL A 100 3.94 -7.71 -11.96
CA VAL A 100 5.25 -7.05 -11.79
C VAL A 100 5.10 -5.53 -11.75
N SER A 101 4.35 -4.92 -12.67
CA SER A 101 4.12 -3.46 -12.68
C SER A 101 3.43 -2.98 -11.41
N ARG A 102 2.47 -3.75 -10.90
CA ARG A 102 1.77 -3.44 -9.64
C ARG A 102 2.68 -3.61 -8.42
N ALA A 103 3.52 -4.63 -8.40
CA ALA A 103 4.54 -4.79 -7.36
C ALA A 103 5.52 -3.61 -7.35
N ALA A 104 6.00 -3.19 -8.53
CA ALA A 104 6.87 -2.02 -8.68
C ALA A 104 6.20 -0.74 -8.16
N LEU A 105 4.93 -0.50 -8.54
CA LEU A 105 4.14 0.62 -8.03
C LEU A 105 4.04 0.59 -6.51
N TRP A 106 3.73 -0.57 -5.90
CA TRP A 106 3.66 -0.66 -4.44
C TRP A 106 4.99 -0.38 -3.75
N MET A 107 6.11 -0.84 -4.33
CA MET A 107 7.44 -0.56 -3.79
C MET A 107 7.80 0.92 -3.89
N GLU A 108 7.53 1.54 -5.04
CA GLU A 108 7.72 2.98 -5.25
C GLU A 108 6.87 3.80 -4.29
N SER A 109 5.59 3.46 -4.14
CA SER A 109 4.68 4.13 -3.20
C SER A 109 5.10 3.95 -1.75
N THR A 110 5.66 2.80 -1.37
CA THR A 110 6.28 2.60 -0.05
C THR A 110 7.46 3.56 0.17
N CYS A 111 8.36 3.69 -0.81
CA CYS A 111 9.50 4.61 -0.70
C CYS A 111 9.04 6.08 -0.62
N ASN A 112 8.11 6.48 -1.49
CA ASN A 112 7.57 7.84 -1.53
C ASN A 112 6.79 8.17 -0.25
N PHE A 113 5.97 7.23 0.24
CA PHE A 113 5.26 7.35 1.50
C PHE A 113 6.22 7.58 2.67
N MET A 114 7.25 6.73 2.82
CA MET A 114 8.18 6.85 3.95
C MET A 114 8.95 8.17 3.91
N LYS A 115 9.36 8.61 2.72
CA LYS A 115 10.04 9.89 2.52
C LYS A 115 9.12 11.06 2.91
N GLU A 116 7.91 11.09 2.38
CA GLU A 116 6.96 12.19 2.59
C GLU A 116 6.40 12.19 4.02
N ALA A 117 6.17 11.03 4.62
CA ALA A 117 5.74 10.89 6.01
C ALA A 117 6.76 11.49 7.00
N GLN A 118 8.06 11.39 6.67
CA GLN A 118 9.16 11.90 7.50
C GLN A 118 9.60 13.33 7.15
N ALA A 119 9.18 13.86 6.00
CA ALA A 119 9.51 15.22 5.60
C ALA A 119 8.97 16.27 6.60
N GLU A 120 9.70 17.36 6.77
CA GLU A 120 9.25 18.53 7.53
C GLU A 120 8.47 19.49 6.61
N GLY A 121 7.47 20.19 7.14
CA GLY A 121 6.68 21.19 6.41
C GLY A 121 5.21 20.80 6.17
N GLU A 122 4.54 21.59 5.33
CA GLU A 122 3.17 21.32 4.88
C GLU A 122 3.14 20.10 3.96
N LYS A 123 2.13 19.25 4.15
CA LYS A 123 1.99 17.98 3.42
C LYS A 123 0.66 17.92 2.71
N ASN A 124 0.65 17.31 1.53
CA ASN A 124 -0.57 16.86 0.90
C ASN A 124 -1.07 15.58 1.59
N TRP A 125 -1.90 15.75 2.62
CA TRP A 125 -2.40 14.62 3.42
C TRP A 125 -3.21 13.60 2.63
N LEU A 126 -3.90 14.03 1.56
CA LEU A 126 -4.70 13.13 0.74
C LEU A 126 -3.80 12.22 -0.09
N GLU A 127 -2.82 12.80 -0.77
CA GLU A 127 -1.80 12.05 -1.52
C GLU A 127 -0.99 11.14 -0.60
N LEU A 128 -0.66 11.58 0.62
CA LEU A 128 0.03 10.76 1.59
C LEU A 128 -0.79 9.53 2.03
N LEU A 129 -2.11 9.67 2.17
CA LEU A 129 -3.01 8.55 2.45
C LEU A 129 -3.16 7.61 1.24
N GLU A 130 -3.14 8.13 0.01
CA GLU A 130 -3.14 7.30 -1.21
C GLU A 130 -1.85 6.48 -1.34
N LEU A 131 -0.70 7.11 -1.09
CA LEU A 131 0.60 6.43 -1.03
C LEU A 131 0.61 5.35 0.07
N ALA A 132 0.04 5.64 1.24
CA ALA A 132 -0.09 4.67 2.33
C ALA A 132 -0.98 3.47 1.93
N ASP A 133 -2.13 3.71 1.29
CA ASP A 133 -3.02 2.62 0.87
C ASP A 133 -2.32 1.68 -0.13
N GLN A 134 -1.56 2.25 -1.07
CA GLN A 134 -0.73 1.50 -2.02
C GLN A 134 0.40 0.74 -1.33
N ALA A 135 1.11 1.38 -0.39
CA ALA A 135 2.19 0.78 0.38
C ALA A 135 1.70 -0.45 1.18
N ILE A 136 0.51 -0.36 1.78
CA ILE A 136 -0.10 -1.49 2.51
C ILE A 136 -0.33 -2.70 1.59
N ASN A 137 -0.78 -2.47 0.34
CA ASN A 137 -0.97 -3.57 -0.61
C ASN A 137 0.36 -4.31 -0.90
N GLY A 138 1.49 -3.60 -0.85
CA GLY A 138 2.83 -4.12 -1.04
C GLY A 138 3.41 -4.92 0.13
N LEU A 139 2.82 -4.86 1.33
CA LEU A 139 3.40 -5.45 2.55
C LEU A 139 3.65 -6.96 2.44
N SER A 140 2.84 -7.67 1.65
CA SER A 140 3.04 -9.10 1.36
C SER A 140 4.32 -9.41 0.58
N LEU A 141 4.85 -8.43 -0.15
CA LEU A 141 6.06 -8.55 -0.93
C LEU A 141 7.29 -8.04 -0.17
N HIS A 142 7.27 -6.78 0.26
CA HIS A 142 8.47 -6.14 0.81
C HIS A 142 8.61 -6.28 2.34
N GLN A 143 7.54 -6.66 3.06
CA GLN A 143 7.53 -6.91 4.52
C GLN A 143 8.12 -5.77 5.38
N HIS A 144 8.11 -4.54 4.87
CA HIS A 144 8.68 -3.38 5.54
C HIS A 144 7.70 -2.83 6.59
N LEU A 145 7.70 -3.44 7.77
CA LEU A 145 6.80 -3.08 8.89
C LEU A 145 6.88 -1.62 9.38
N PRO A 146 7.99 -0.86 9.23
CA PRO A 146 7.99 0.57 9.57
C PRO A 146 6.88 1.39 8.90
N VAL A 147 6.40 0.98 7.71
CA VAL A 147 5.24 1.58 7.04
C VAL A 147 4.00 1.54 7.94
N VAL A 148 3.76 0.43 8.63
CA VAL A 148 2.61 0.24 9.52
C VAL A 148 2.64 1.27 10.65
N LYS A 149 3.82 1.48 11.24
CA LYS A 149 4.02 2.46 12.30
C LYS A 149 3.65 3.86 11.80
N GLU A 150 4.23 4.30 10.68
CA GLU A 150 3.95 5.64 10.14
C GLU A 150 2.48 5.81 9.74
N CYS A 151 1.84 4.80 9.15
CA CYS A 151 0.41 4.82 8.84
C CYS A 151 -0.44 5.08 10.09
N VAL A 152 -0.16 4.37 11.19
CA VAL A 152 -0.87 4.52 12.47
C VAL A 152 -0.64 5.90 13.09
N HIS A 153 0.58 6.44 12.99
CA HIS A 153 0.90 7.80 13.49
C HIS A 153 0.18 8.88 12.68
N ILE A 154 0.15 8.77 11.35
CA ILE A 154 -0.62 9.68 10.48
C ILE A 154 -2.11 9.60 10.82
N CYS A 155 -2.65 8.39 10.99
CA CYS A 155 -4.04 8.21 11.42
C CYS A 155 -4.32 8.92 12.73
N SER A 156 -3.44 8.89 13.72
CA SER A 156 -3.62 9.66 14.96
C SER A 156 -3.50 11.17 14.73
N ARG A 157 -2.51 11.61 13.96
CA ARG A 157 -2.20 13.03 13.72
C ARG A 157 -3.32 13.77 12.99
N LEU A 158 -3.95 13.14 11.99
CA LEU A 158 -5.06 13.75 11.25
C LEU A 158 -6.26 14.11 12.14
N TRP A 159 -6.38 13.48 13.30
CA TRP A 159 -7.45 13.71 14.25
C TRP A 159 -7.10 14.74 15.34
N THR A 160 -5.87 15.27 15.33
CA THR A 160 -5.45 16.38 16.20
C THR A 160 -5.57 17.74 15.52
N PHE A 161 -6.02 17.81 14.26
CA PHE A 161 -6.20 19.07 13.56
C PHE A 161 -7.39 19.86 14.13
N GLU A 162 -7.26 21.19 14.16
CA GLU A 162 -8.30 22.09 14.67
C GLU A 162 -9.60 21.98 13.84
N ASP A 163 -9.45 21.94 12.50
CA ASP A 163 -10.54 21.71 11.54
C ASP A 163 -10.31 20.40 10.77
N PRO A 164 -10.73 19.25 11.31
CA PRO A 164 -10.44 17.98 10.67
C PRO A 164 -11.35 17.78 9.44
N SER A 165 -10.73 17.65 8.27
CA SER A 165 -11.45 17.33 7.03
C SER A 165 -12.18 15.99 7.17
N PRO A 166 -13.52 15.94 6.95
CA PRO A 166 -14.29 14.70 7.02
C PRO A 166 -13.79 13.63 6.02
N LEU A 167 -13.25 14.07 4.88
CA LEU A 167 -12.64 13.18 3.90
C LEU A 167 -11.38 12.50 4.45
N LEU A 168 -10.47 13.29 5.04
CA LEU A 168 -9.23 12.75 5.64
C LEU A 168 -9.52 11.83 6.83
N GLN A 169 -10.54 12.16 7.63
CA GLN A 169 -11.00 11.28 8.72
C GLN A 169 -11.51 9.94 8.20
N ARG A 170 -12.34 9.96 7.14
CA ARG A 170 -12.87 8.74 6.51
C ARG A 170 -11.75 7.87 5.93
N GLU A 171 -10.83 8.46 5.17
CA GLU A 171 -9.75 7.71 4.54
C GLU A 171 -8.73 7.19 5.57
N SER A 172 -8.39 7.97 6.59
CA SER A 172 -7.53 7.50 7.70
C SER A 172 -8.15 6.33 8.46
N GLN A 173 -9.46 6.37 8.70
CA GLN A 173 -10.16 5.28 9.35
C GLN A 173 -10.20 4.01 8.49
N LYS A 174 -10.42 4.15 7.18
CA LYS A 174 -10.35 3.04 6.22
C LYS A 174 -8.96 2.41 6.21
N LEU A 175 -7.91 3.24 6.24
CA LEU A 175 -6.52 2.81 6.32
C LEU A 175 -6.23 2.02 7.60
N LEU A 176 -6.65 2.54 8.76
CA LEU A 176 -6.49 1.85 10.05
C LEU A 176 -7.20 0.50 10.07
N LEU A 177 -8.44 0.43 9.58
CA LEU A 177 -9.19 -0.83 9.51
C LEU A 177 -8.50 -1.86 8.61
N LYS A 178 -7.96 -1.43 7.47
CA LYS A 178 -7.19 -2.29 6.56
C LYS A 178 -5.95 -2.90 7.23
N LEU A 179 -5.30 -2.15 8.12
CA LEU A 179 -4.15 -2.61 8.90
C LEU A 179 -4.53 -3.55 10.05
N LEU A 180 -5.59 -3.22 10.81
CA LEU A 180 -6.07 -4.05 11.92
C LEU A 180 -6.57 -5.43 11.44
N SER A 181 -7.25 -5.45 10.30
CA SER A 181 -7.80 -6.67 9.68
C SER A 181 -6.86 -7.33 8.67
N HIS A 182 -5.60 -6.91 8.60
CA HIS A 182 -4.66 -7.36 7.57
C HIS A 182 -4.43 -8.89 7.62
N PRO A 183 -4.33 -9.60 6.48
CA PRO A 183 -4.18 -11.07 6.49
C PRO A 183 -2.86 -11.54 7.13
N LEU A 184 -1.79 -10.75 7.00
CA LEU A 184 -0.48 -11.07 7.57
C LEU A 184 -0.43 -10.75 9.07
N LEU A 185 -0.14 -11.77 9.87
CA LEU A 185 0.04 -11.64 11.32
C LEU A 185 1.08 -10.58 11.74
N PRO A 186 2.27 -10.46 11.12
CA PRO A 186 3.23 -9.43 11.48
C PRO A 186 2.67 -8.01 11.35
N VAL A 187 1.84 -7.77 10.33
CA VAL A 187 1.19 -6.47 10.09
C VAL A 187 0.14 -6.20 11.17
N ARG A 188 -0.75 -7.16 11.47
CA ARG A 188 -1.72 -6.99 12.57
C ARG A 188 -1.02 -6.75 13.90
N ALA A 189 -0.04 -7.59 14.26
CA ALA A 189 0.68 -7.47 15.51
C ALA A 189 1.35 -6.08 15.66
N GLU A 190 2.03 -5.58 14.62
CA GLU A 190 2.64 -4.25 14.65
C GLU A 190 1.58 -3.14 14.72
N THR A 191 0.45 -3.29 14.02
CA THR A 191 -0.66 -2.31 14.04
C THR A 191 -1.24 -2.19 15.44
N TYR A 192 -1.65 -3.31 16.05
CA TYR A 192 -2.22 -3.32 17.40
C TYR A 192 -1.21 -2.78 18.43
N GLN A 193 0.08 -3.11 18.30
CA GLN A 193 1.11 -2.58 19.20
C GLN A 193 1.34 -1.08 19.02
N CYS A 194 1.37 -0.56 17.79
CA CYS A 194 1.46 0.87 17.52
C CYS A 194 0.25 1.62 18.07
N THR A 195 -0.95 1.09 17.84
CA THR A 195 -2.19 1.63 18.37
C THR A 195 -2.20 1.67 19.88
N LEU A 196 -1.74 0.60 20.55
CA LEU A 196 -1.63 0.58 22.01
C LEU A 196 -0.64 1.61 22.54
N ARG A 197 0.52 1.76 21.88
CA ARG A 197 1.52 2.77 22.23
C ARG A 197 0.91 4.18 22.15
N LEU A 198 0.25 4.52 21.04
CA LEU A 198 -0.42 5.81 20.90
C LEU A 198 -1.54 6.02 21.93
N ALA A 199 -2.35 4.99 22.20
CA ALA A 199 -3.39 5.08 23.23
C ALA A 199 -2.80 5.37 24.62
N LYS A 200 -1.70 4.69 24.97
CA LYS A 200 -0.94 4.94 26.21
C LYS A 200 -0.34 6.33 26.25
N ASP A 201 0.22 6.79 25.13
CA ASP A 201 0.86 8.10 25.03
C ASP A 201 -0.19 9.22 25.15
N CYS A 202 -1.34 9.10 24.50
CA CYS A 202 -2.46 10.05 24.61
C CYS A 202 -3.05 10.10 26.03
N LEU A 203 -3.24 8.94 26.67
CA LEU A 203 -3.89 8.80 27.98
C LEU A 203 -2.90 8.80 29.17
N GLY A 204 -1.62 9.04 28.91
CA GLY A 204 -0.57 9.01 29.91
C GLY A 204 -0.70 10.15 30.94
N ILE A 205 -0.32 9.85 32.20
CA ILE A 205 -0.41 10.79 33.34
C ILE A 205 0.37 12.10 33.06
N GLN A 206 1.41 12.05 32.23
CA GLN A 206 2.19 13.23 31.87
C GLN A 206 1.39 14.27 31.06
N ASN A 207 0.35 13.85 30.33
CA ASN A 207 -0.53 14.74 29.58
C ASN A 207 -1.62 15.39 30.46
N VAL A 208 -1.85 14.85 31.66
CA VAL A 208 -2.83 15.36 32.64
C VAL A 208 -2.46 16.76 33.13
N ALA A 209 -1.14 17.01 33.26
CA ALA A 209 -0.63 18.32 33.64
C ALA A 209 -0.78 19.36 32.51
N ARG A 210 -0.82 18.92 31.25
CA ARG A 210 -0.89 19.82 30.08
C ARG A 210 -2.31 20.20 29.68
N LYS A 211 -3.35 19.39 29.98
CA LYS A 211 -4.75 19.66 29.61
C LYS A 211 -4.93 20.18 28.17
N GLU A 212 -4.02 19.81 27.27
CA GLU A 212 -4.10 20.24 25.87
C GLU A 212 -5.17 19.39 25.20
N VAL A 213 -6.24 20.04 24.73
CA VAL A 213 -7.32 19.42 23.95
C VAL A 213 -6.77 18.59 22.77
N ALA A 214 -5.61 18.99 22.24
CA ALA A 214 -4.87 18.28 21.19
C ALA A 214 -4.37 16.88 21.59
N ALA A 215 -3.95 16.67 22.86
CA ALA A 215 -3.41 15.37 23.30
C ALA A 215 -4.48 14.27 23.36
N CYS A 216 -5.72 14.63 23.71
CA CYS A 216 -6.88 13.72 23.64
C CYS A 216 -7.41 13.55 22.21
N GLY A 217 -7.24 14.56 21.35
CA GLY A 217 -7.64 14.49 19.94
C GLY A 217 -7.03 13.32 19.19
N GLY A 218 -5.78 12.98 19.55
CA GLY A 218 -5.05 11.85 18.99
C GLY A 218 -5.66 10.48 19.31
N LEU A 219 -6.62 10.37 20.23
CA LEU A 219 -7.34 9.11 20.48
C LEU A 219 -8.58 8.96 19.57
N ASN A 220 -9.07 10.05 18.98
CA ASN A 220 -10.34 10.04 18.24
C ASN A 220 -10.33 9.10 17.02
N PHE A 221 -9.15 8.80 16.45
CA PHE A 221 -9.01 7.80 15.38
C PHE A 221 -9.42 6.38 15.81
N LEU A 222 -9.40 6.07 17.11
CA LEU A 222 -9.90 4.81 17.69
C LEU A 222 -11.39 4.86 18.03
N ILE A 223 -11.95 6.06 18.20
CA ILE A 223 -13.31 6.29 18.67
C ILE A 223 -14.26 6.27 17.47
N HIS A 224 -14.29 5.13 16.78
CA HIS A 224 -15.23 4.86 15.71
C HIS A 224 -15.76 3.42 15.82
N HIS A 225 -17.08 3.24 15.70
CA HIS A 225 -17.75 1.95 15.92
C HIS A 225 -17.12 0.80 15.12
N ARG A 226 -16.74 1.00 13.86
CA ARG A 226 -16.03 -0.03 13.05
C ARG A 226 -14.67 -0.43 13.61
N VAL A 227 -13.89 0.53 14.11
CA VAL A 227 -12.57 0.26 14.70
C VAL A 227 -12.73 -0.48 16.02
N LEU A 228 -13.67 -0.04 16.85
CA LEU A 228 -14.01 -0.74 18.09
C LEU A 228 -14.57 -2.14 17.82
N TYR A 229 -15.40 -2.31 16.79
CA TYR A 229 -15.89 -3.62 16.36
C TYR A 229 -14.72 -4.53 15.97
N GLU A 230 -13.77 -4.05 15.16
CA GLU A 230 -12.59 -4.82 14.77
C GLU A 230 -11.79 -5.29 16.00
N ILE A 231 -11.51 -4.38 16.93
CA ILE A 231 -10.75 -4.67 18.15
C ILE A 231 -11.50 -5.67 19.05
N THR A 232 -12.81 -5.52 19.22
CA THR A 232 -13.61 -6.33 20.15
C THR A 232 -14.03 -7.67 19.58
N ALA A 233 -14.38 -7.75 18.30
CA ALA A 233 -14.84 -8.97 17.64
C ALA A 233 -13.66 -9.84 17.20
N PHE A 234 -12.63 -9.24 16.62
CA PHE A 234 -11.49 -9.98 16.06
C PHE A 234 -10.24 -9.85 16.93
N GLY A 235 -9.87 -8.64 17.35
CA GLY A 235 -8.67 -8.42 18.18
C GLY A 235 -8.68 -9.25 19.48
N LEU A 236 -9.80 -9.22 20.22
CA LEU A 236 -9.97 -10.00 21.46
C LEU A 236 -10.04 -11.52 21.27
N GLN A 237 -10.23 -11.99 20.04
CA GLN A 237 -10.34 -13.41 19.69
C GLN A 237 -9.17 -13.89 18.83
N ASP A 238 -8.22 -13.01 18.47
CA ASP A 238 -7.09 -13.39 17.63
C ASP A 238 -6.26 -14.47 18.35
N SER A 239 -5.96 -15.55 17.63
CA SER A 239 -5.15 -16.67 18.11
C SER A 239 -3.72 -16.27 18.50
N ALA A 240 -3.22 -15.16 17.96
CA ALA A 240 -1.91 -14.65 18.29
C ALA A 240 -1.98 -13.80 19.56
N GLU A 241 -1.33 -14.29 20.61
CA GLU A 241 -1.31 -13.64 21.93
C GLU A 241 -0.91 -12.15 21.87
N LYS A 242 0.04 -11.79 20.99
CA LYS A 242 0.47 -10.39 20.82
C LYS A 242 -0.67 -9.47 20.37
N VAL A 243 -1.53 -9.94 19.47
CA VAL A 243 -2.68 -9.17 19.00
C VAL A 243 -3.75 -9.14 20.09
N ASN A 244 -4.02 -10.30 20.69
CA ASN A 244 -5.01 -10.47 21.75
C ASN A 244 -4.76 -9.55 22.96
N VAL A 245 -3.55 -9.59 23.50
CA VAL A 245 -3.13 -8.79 24.65
C VAL A 245 -3.19 -7.30 24.31
N ALA A 246 -2.69 -6.91 23.13
CA ALA A 246 -2.74 -5.51 22.72
C ALA A 246 -4.19 -5.01 22.57
N ALA A 247 -5.10 -5.81 22.00
CA ALA A 247 -6.52 -5.47 21.90
C ALA A 247 -7.18 -5.29 23.28
N LYS A 248 -6.91 -6.24 24.20
CA LYS A 248 -7.38 -6.15 25.60
C LYS A 248 -6.88 -4.87 26.26
N ASP A 249 -5.59 -4.58 26.13
CA ASP A 249 -4.98 -3.41 26.71
C ASP A 249 -5.55 -2.12 26.10
N ILE A 250 -5.70 -2.01 24.78
CA ILE A 250 -6.29 -0.83 24.12
C ILE A 250 -7.66 -0.51 24.72
N LEU A 251 -8.54 -1.52 24.82
CA LEU A 251 -9.87 -1.33 25.41
C LEU A 251 -9.81 -0.95 26.89
N LEU A 252 -8.93 -1.61 27.66
CA LEU A 252 -8.74 -1.31 29.07
C LEU A 252 -8.28 0.15 29.27
N PHE A 253 -7.32 0.62 28.46
CA PHE A 253 -6.83 1.99 28.48
C PHE A 253 -7.94 2.97 28.08
N ALA A 254 -8.67 2.71 27.00
CA ALA A 254 -9.79 3.56 26.58
C ALA A 254 -10.88 3.67 27.66
N LEU A 255 -11.28 2.55 28.27
CA LEU A 255 -12.31 2.52 29.33
C LEU A 255 -11.84 3.22 30.62
N LYS A 256 -10.58 3.03 31.02
CA LYS A 256 -9.99 3.74 32.17
C LYS A 256 -9.71 5.22 31.89
N GLY A 257 -9.69 5.60 30.62
CA GLY A 257 -9.38 6.94 30.15
C GLY A 257 -10.41 8.01 30.48
N ARG A 258 -11.56 7.69 31.10
CA ARG A 258 -12.61 8.67 31.46
C ARG A 258 -12.07 9.91 32.18
N LEU A 259 -11.12 9.73 33.10
CA LEU A 259 -10.52 10.83 33.86
C LEU A 259 -9.53 11.67 33.03
N MET A 260 -9.04 11.12 31.92
CA MET A 260 -8.03 11.73 31.06
C MET A 260 -8.63 12.38 29.82
N MET A 261 -9.81 11.91 29.37
CA MET A 261 -10.54 12.46 28.23
C MET A 261 -11.38 13.68 28.60
N THR A 262 -11.69 14.53 27.62
CA THR A 262 -12.76 15.53 27.75
C THR A 262 -14.13 14.84 27.84
N ALA A 263 -15.12 15.53 28.40
CA ALA A 263 -16.50 15.02 28.45
C ALA A 263 -17.03 14.66 27.05
N SER A 264 -16.79 15.52 26.05
CA SER A 264 -17.23 15.28 24.67
C SER A 264 -16.56 14.07 24.02
N THR A 265 -15.26 13.85 24.25
CA THR A 265 -14.57 12.65 23.75
C THR A 265 -15.08 11.39 24.43
N TRP A 266 -15.37 11.46 25.73
CA TRP A 266 -15.97 10.35 26.47
C TRP A 266 -17.37 10.00 25.99
N ASP A 267 -18.22 11.00 25.72
CA ASP A 267 -19.57 10.79 25.20
C ASP A 267 -19.52 10.12 23.81
N ARG A 268 -18.68 10.62 22.91
CA ARG A 268 -18.43 10.00 21.59
C ARG A 268 -17.93 8.56 21.71
N PHE A 269 -17.09 8.28 22.71
CA PHE A 269 -16.62 6.92 22.97
C PHE A 269 -17.75 5.99 23.38
N ASN A 270 -18.63 6.43 24.29
CA ASN A 270 -19.80 5.63 24.69
C ASN A 270 -20.76 5.40 23.52
N GLU A 271 -21.01 6.43 22.70
CA GLU A 271 -21.82 6.31 21.48
C GLU A 271 -21.21 5.30 20.50
N ALA A 272 -19.90 5.36 20.27
CA ALA A 272 -19.20 4.44 19.38
C ALA A 272 -19.15 2.99 19.94
N LEU A 273 -19.18 2.83 21.26
CA LEU A 273 -19.18 1.53 21.94
C LEU A 273 -20.56 0.87 21.91
N HIS A 274 -21.65 1.63 21.92
CA HIS A 274 -23.01 1.11 22.00
C HIS A 274 -23.35 0.03 20.95
N PRO A 275 -23.01 0.18 19.66
CA PRO A 275 -23.22 -0.85 18.64
C PRO A 275 -22.40 -2.12 18.84
N VAL A 276 -21.34 -2.04 19.65
CA VAL A 276 -20.33 -3.09 19.85
C VAL A 276 -20.55 -3.86 21.15
N MET A 277 -21.32 -3.29 22.09
CA MET A 277 -21.65 -3.89 23.39
C MET A 277 -22.16 -5.34 23.32
N PRO A 278 -23.02 -5.74 22.36
CA PRO A 278 -23.47 -7.12 22.28
C PRO A 278 -22.32 -8.12 22.12
N VAL A 279 -21.29 -7.77 21.34
CA VAL A 279 -20.10 -8.62 21.11
C VAL A 279 -19.30 -8.81 22.40
N LEU A 280 -19.25 -7.78 23.25
CA LEU A 280 -18.57 -7.83 24.55
C LEU A 280 -19.33 -8.65 25.59
N GLN A 281 -20.65 -8.79 25.44
CA GLN A 281 -21.54 -9.48 26.37
C GLN A 281 -21.71 -10.98 26.08
N VAL A 282 -21.27 -11.47 24.90
CA VAL A 282 -21.35 -12.91 24.58
C VAL A 282 -20.49 -13.70 25.58
N PRO A 283 -21.09 -14.65 26.35
CA PRO A 283 -20.35 -15.47 27.29
C PRO A 283 -19.29 -16.27 26.54
N ARG A 284 -18.03 -16.15 26.96
CA ARG A 284 -16.93 -16.91 26.39
C ARG A 284 -17.04 -18.36 26.87
N SER A 285 -17.29 -19.29 25.97
CA SER A 285 -17.17 -20.72 26.26
C SER A 285 -15.68 -21.05 26.55
N PRO A 286 -15.40 -21.83 27.61
CA PRO A 286 -14.05 -22.14 28.08
C PRO A 286 -13.23 -22.95 27.08
#